data_AF-A0A1I4KFI5-F1
#
_entry.id   AF-A0A1I4KFI5-F1
#
_cell.length_a   1.000
_cell.length_b   1.000
_cell.length_c   1.000
_cell.angle_alpha   90.00
_cell.angle_beta   90.00
_cell.angle_gamma   90.00
#
_symmetry.space_group_name_H-M   'P 1'
#
loop_
_entity.id
_entity.type
_entity.pdbx_description
1 polymer ?
#
loop_
_entity_poly.entity_id
_entity_poly.type
_entity_poly.pdbx_seq_one_letter_code
_entity_poly.pdbx_strand_id
1 'polypeptide(L)'
;MKQQGEEVTQAIRAEIAEQGADRFIHTTRTRCNGRCQDACVVTVYPEGIWYKDMTPESGRAMVREHLLQGNPLQAHMVYSFKDRFIPTGLGPEGVQRD
;
A
#
# COMPACT_ATOMS: atom_id res chain seq x y z
N MET A 1 8.10 14.19 -1.06
CA MET A 1 6.83 13.75 -1.68
C MET A 1 5.69 14.55 -1.02
N LYS A 2 4.47 14.56 -1.57
CA LYS A 2 3.31 15.17 -0.87
C LYS A 2 2.62 14.12 -0.01
N GLN A 3 1.90 14.55 1.04
CA GLN A 3 1.04 13.69 1.88
C GLN A 3 1.79 12.48 2.46
N GLN A 4 2.88 12.72 3.20
CA GLN A 4 3.65 11.73 3.97
C GLN A 4 4.36 10.61 3.17
N GLY A 5 4.42 10.69 1.84
CA GLY A 5 4.98 9.60 1.04
C GLY A 5 6.45 9.26 1.29
N GLU A 6 7.27 10.22 1.75
CA GLU A 6 8.67 9.93 2.08
C GLU A 6 8.75 9.22 3.44
N GLU A 7 8.02 9.72 4.42
CA GLU A 7 7.95 9.21 5.79
C GLU A 7 7.41 7.78 5.82
N VAL A 8 6.35 7.49 5.03
CA VAL A 8 5.82 6.14 4.84
C VAL A 8 6.86 5.21 4.19
N THR A 9 7.57 5.69 3.17
CA THR A 9 8.62 4.90 2.50
C THR A 9 9.74 4.52 3.48
N GLN A 10 10.21 5.46 4.30
CA GLN A 10 11.25 5.22 5.28
C GLN A 10 10.78 4.28 6.38
N ALA A 11 9.56 4.45 6.88
CA ALA A 11 8.97 3.58 7.90
C ALA A 11 8.85 2.13 7.43
N ILE A 12 8.37 1.90 6.20
CA ILE A 12 8.27 0.55 5.61
C ILE A 12 9.65 -0.08 5.48
N ARG A 13 10.65 0.66 4.97
CA ARG A 13 12.01 0.14 4.79
C ARG A 13 12.70 -0.17 6.12
N ALA A 14 12.54 0.71 7.11
CA ALA A 14 13.08 0.49 8.45
C ALA A 14 12.47 -0.77 9.08
N GLU A 15 11.16 -0.96 8.96
CA GLU A 15 10.48 -2.13 9.48
C GLU A 15 10.92 -3.42 8.78
N ILE A 16 11.04 -3.41 7.44
CA ILE A 16 11.56 -4.57 6.69
C ILE A 16 12.95 -4.98 7.22
N ALA A 17 13.83 -3.99 7.45
CA ALA A 17 15.15 -4.23 8.00
C ALA A 17 15.11 -4.74 9.46
N GLU A 18 14.26 -4.16 10.30
CA GLU A 18 14.07 -4.59 11.69
C GLU A 18 13.60 -6.05 11.80
N GLN A 19 12.75 -6.49 10.87
CA GLN A 19 12.28 -7.88 10.77
C GLN A 19 13.25 -8.81 10.02
N GLY A 20 14.40 -8.31 9.56
CA GLY A 20 15.38 -9.08 8.79
C GLY A 20 14.84 -9.60 7.45
N ALA A 21 13.86 -8.92 6.87
CA ALA A 21 13.09 -9.37 5.71
C ALA A 21 13.62 -8.84 4.36
N ASP A 22 14.75 -8.11 4.35
CA ASP A 22 15.31 -7.48 3.14
C ASP A 22 15.56 -8.44 1.98
N ARG A 23 15.86 -9.72 2.29
CA ARG A 23 16.11 -10.74 1.26
C ARG A 23 14.83 -11.22 0.55
N PHE A 24 13.66 -10.92 1.11
CA PHE A 24 12.35 -11.39 0.64
C PHE A 24 11.47 -10.27 0.11
N ILE A 25 11.61 -9.05 0.66
CA ILE A 25 10.74 -7.92 0.33
C ILE A 25 11.56 -6.83 -0.35
N HIS A 26 11.25 -6.56 -1.61
CA HIS A 26 11.83 -5.45 -2.35
C HIS A 26 10.89 -4.24 -2.35
N THR A 27 11.43 -3.03 -2.20
CA THR A 27 10.65 -1.79 -2.26
C THR A 27 11.09 -0.91 -3.42
N THR A 28 10.15 -0.52 -4.26
CA THR A 28 10.35 0.49 -5.31
C THR A 28 9.61 1.77 -4.95
N ARG A 29 10.32 2.90 -4.89
CA ARG A 29 9.71 4.21 -4.70
C ARG A 29 9.21 4.74 -6.04
N THR A 30 7.92 5.01 -6.14
CA THR A 30 7.28 5.57 -7.33
C THR A 30 6.96 7.06 -7.15
N ARG A 31 6.75 7.77 -8.25
CA ARG A 31 6.09 9.09 -8.24
C ARG A 31 4.57 8.90 -8.25
N CYS A 32 3.80 9.98 -8.44
CA CYS A 32 2.34 9.92 -8.50
C CYS A 32 1.85 8.86 -9.51
N ASN A 33 0.85 8.07 -9.11
CA ASN A 33 0.18 7.05 -9.95
C ASN A 33 -1.25 7.48 -10.32
N GLY A 34 -1.55 8.79 -10.32
CA GLY A 34 -2.88 9.32 -10.61
C GLY A 34 -3.90 9.15 -9.48
N ARG A 35 -3.47 8.64 -8.31
CA ARG A 35 -4.32 8.38 -7.13
C ARG A 35 -4.09 9.39 -6.00
N CYS A 36 -4.01 10.67 -6.32
CA CYS A 36 -3.70 11.72 -5.32
C CYS A 36 -4.72 11.82 -4.17
N GLN A 37 -5.98 11.45 -4.42
CA GLN A 37 -7.06 11.46 -3.43
C GLN A 37 -6.94 10.33 -2.41
N ASP A 38 -6.18 9.27 -2.72
CA ASP A 38 -5.96 8.11 -1.83
C ASP A 38 -4.60 8.21 -1.12
N ALA A 39 -3.88 9.32 -1.29
CA ALA A 39 -2.51 9.42 -0.85
C ALA A 39 -2.40 9.46 0.69
N CYS A 40 -1.39 8.82 1.29
CA CYS A 40 -0.32 8.07 0.64
C CYS A 40 -0.78 6.68 0.16
N VAL A 41 -0.36 6.31 -1.05
CA VAL A 41 -0.67 5.01 -1.66
C VAL A 41 0.51 4.07 -1.56
N VAL A 42 0.26 2.82 -1.16
CA VAL A 42 1.23 1.72 -1.18
C VAL A 42 0.62 0.54 -1.94
N THR A 43 1.36 -0.03 -2.88
CA THR A 43 0.90 -1.18 -3.67
C THR A 43 1.75 -2.40 -3.35
N VAL A 44 1.09 -3.52 -3.05
CA VAL A 44 1.73 -4.81 -2.77
C VAL A 44 1.50 -5.76 -3.94
N TYR A 45 2.60 -6.27 -4.50
CA TYR A 45 2.60 -7.35 -5.49
C TYR A 45 3.19 -8.64 -4.87
N PRO A 46 2.75 -9.83 -5.32
CA PRO A 46 1.87 -10.10 -6.46
C PRO A 46 0.36 -10.01 -6.15
N GLU A 47 -0.04 -9.83 -4.90
CA GLU A 47 -1.46 -9.79 -4.47
C GLU A 47 -2.27 -8.64 -5.10
N GLY A 48 -1.61 -7.65 -5.69
CA GLY A 48 -2.23 -6.50 -6.33
C GLY A 48 -3.06 -5.67 -5.37
N ILE A 49 -2.71 -5.67 -4.07
CA ILE A 49 -3.40 -4.88 -3.06
C ILE A 49 -2.93 -3.45 -3.15
N TRP A 50 -3.87 -2.51 -3.22
CA TRP A 50 -3.61 -1.09 -3.14
C TRP A 50 -4.13 -0.58 -1.80
N TYR A 51 -3.25 -0.01 -1.01
CA TYR A 51 -3.56 0.65 0.25
C TYR A 51 -3.65 2.16 0.07
N LYS A 52 -4.69 2.78 0.62
CA LYS A 52 -4.87 4.23 0.70
C LYS A 52 -4.59 4.76 2.10
N ASP A 53 -4.50 6.08 2.21
CA ASP A 53 -4.42 6.81 3.49
C ASP A 53 -3.28 6.29 4.40
N MET A 54 -2.18 5.85 3.79
CA MET A 54 -1.09 5.24 4.52
C MET A 54 -0.33 6.28 5.33
N THR A 55 -0.13 5.98 6.61
CA THR A 55 0.77 6.67 7.55
C THR A 55 2.01 5.82 7.84
N PRO A 56 3.09 6.39 8.41
CA PRO A 56 4.23 5.62 8.87
C PRO A 56 3.85 4.43 9.77
N GLU A 57 2.87 4.60 10.65
CA GLU A 57 2.36 3.57 11.56
C GLU A 57 1.71 2.44 10.79
N SER A 58 0.77 2.75 9.89
CA SER A 58 0.12 1.74 9.04
C SER A 58 1.10 1.06 8.09
N GLY A 59 2.16 1.75 7.65
CA GLY A 59 3.23 1.16 6.84
C GLY A 59 4.01 0.09 7.60
N ARG A 60 4.34 0.35 8.87
CA ARG A 60 4.96 -0.66 9.76
C ARG A 60 4.01 -1.83 10.03
N ALA A 61 2.74 -1.53 10.33
CA ALA A 61 1.72 -2.55 10.54
C ALA A 61 1.54 -3.43 9.30
N MET A 62 1.52 -2.85 8.09
CA MET A 62 1.44 -3.60 6.83
C MET A 62 2.60 -4.58 6.68
N VAL A 63 3.84 -4.21 7.03
CA VAL A 63 4.95 -5.17 6.99
C VAL A 63 4.73 -6.31 7.98
N ARG A 64 4.40 -6.00 9.24
CA ARG A 64 4.24 -7.01 10.31
C ARG A 64 3.06 -7.94 10.10
N GLU A 65 1.89 -7.38 9.81
CA GLU A 65 0.62 -8.10 9.75
C GLU A 65 0.38 -8.67 8.36
N HIS A 66 0.54 -7.85 7.30
CA HIS A 66 0.26 -8.31 5.95
C HIS A 66 1.44 -9.11 5.38
N LEU A 67 2.59 -8.48 5.20
CA LEU A 67 3.66 -9.10 4.41
C LEU A 67 4.31 -10.30 5.11
N LEU A 68 4.34 -10.31 6.44
CA LEU A 68 4.95 -11.39 7.22
C LEU A 68 3.96 -12.43 7.75
N GLN A 69 2.72 -12.04 8.04
CA GLN A 69 1.71 -12.94 8.66
C GLN A 69 0.53 -13.27 7.74
N GLY A 70 0.42 -12.62 6.57
CA GLY A 70 -0.67 -12.86 5.62
C GLY A 70 -2.01 -12.24 6.01
N ASN A 71 -2.02 -11.20 6.87
CA ASN A 71 -3.22 -10.51 7.34
C ASN A 71 -3.29 -9.07 6.77
N PRO A 72 -3.93 -8.84 5.61
CA PRO A 72 -4.05 -7.52 5.00
C PRO A 72 -4.80 -6.49 5.85
N LEU A 73 -4.39 -5.22 5.77
CA LEU A 73 -5.05 -4.10 6.45
C LEU A 73 -6.35 -3.69 5.75
N GLN A 74 -7.42 -4.47 5.93
CA GLN A 74 -8.70 -4.34 5.19
C GLN A 74 -9.24 -2.89 5.12
N ALA A 75 -9.14 -2.13 6.22
CA ALA A 75 -9.63 -0.75 6.28
C ALA A 75 -8.92 0.22 5.32
N HIS A 76 -7.71 -0.11 4.87
CA HIS A 76 -6.93 0.69 3.93
C HIS A 76 -7.01 0.17 2.49
N MET A 77 -7.57 -1.02 2.26
CA MET A 77 -7.55 -1.65 0.92
C MET A 77 -8.58 -0.99 0.00
N VAL A 78 -8.15 -0.46 -1.14
CA VAL A 78 -9.03 0.04 -2.20
C VAL A 78 -9.21 -0.97 -3.34
N TYR A 79 -8.21 -1.81 -3.56
CA TYR A 79 -8.24 -2.86 -4.59
C TYR A 79 -7.45 -4.09 -4.16
N SER A 80 -7.74 -5.23 -4.78
CA SER A 80 -6.97 -6.47 -4.71
C SER A 80 -6.94 -7.19 -6.07
N PHE A 81 -6.09 -8.20 -6.23
CA PHE A 81 -6.02 -9.02 -7.44
C PHE A 81 -6.27 -10.51 -7.12
N LYS A 82 -7.06 -11.16 -7.98
CA LYS A 82 -7.24 -12.61 -7.99
C LYS A 82 -7.05 -13.16 -9.41
N ASP A 83 -8.11 -13.10 -10.21
CA ASP A 83 -8.09 -13.38 -11.66
C ASP A 83 -8.26 -12.09 -12.49
N ARG A 84 -8.69 -11.04 -11.80
CA ARG A 84 -8.85 -9.66 -12.27
C ARG A 84 -8.63 -8.73 -11.09
N PHE A 85 -8.51 -7.44 -11.38
CA PHE A 85 -8.50 -6.40 -10.35
C PHE A 85 -9.91 -6.24 -9.76
N ILE A 86 -10.04 -6.25 -8.44
CA ILE A 86 -11.31 -6.22 -7.71
C ILE A 86 -11.33 -4.98 -6.81
N PRO A 87 -12.29 -4.05 -6.98
CA PRO A 87 -12.48 -2.94 -6.05
C PRO A 87 -13.10 -3.42 -4.74
N THR A 88 -12.65 -2.86 -3.62
CA THR A 88 -13.19 -3.17 -2.28
C THR A 88 -14.42 -2.33 -1.91
N GLY A 89 -14.71 -1.28 -2.69
CA GLY A 89 -15.72 -0.27 -2.37
C GLY A 89 -15.21 0.89 -1.51
N LEU A 90 -13.96 0.87 -1.07
CA LEU A 90 -13.34 1.96 -0.31
C LEU A 90 -12.63 3.01 -1.18
N GLY A 91 -12.49 2.75 -2.48
CA GLY A 91 -11.96 3.70 -3.46
C GLY A 91 -13.02 4.73 -3.88
N PRO A 92 -12.61 5.86 -4.47
CA PRO A 92 -13.57 6.86 -4.94
C PRO A 92 -14.42 6.34 -6.10
N GLU A 93 -15.65 6.81 -6.16
CA GLU A 93 -16.56 6.50 -7.25
C GLU A 93 -16.02 7.07 -8.57
N GLY A 94 -16.04 6.22 -9.60
CA GLY A 94 -15.70 6.65 -10.96
C GLY A 94 -16.77 7.60 -11.50
N VAL A 95 -16.35 8.69 -12.12
CA VAL A 95 -17.26 9.58 -12.86
C VAL A 95 -17.30 9.12 -14.31
N GLN A 96 -18.48 8.73 -14.78
CA GLN A 96 -18.69 8.49 -16.21
C GLN A 96 -18.45 9.80 -16.96
N ARG A 97 -17.57 9.76 -17.95
CA ARG A 97 -17.31 10.90 -18.84
C ARG A 97 -17.77 10.48 -20.23
N ASP A 98 -18.63 11.31 -20.81
CA ASP A 98 -19.09 11.19 -22.20
C ASP A 98 -17.97 11.47 -23.20
#